data_AF-U1JHC9-F1
#
_entry.id   AF-U1JHC9-F1
#
_cell.length_a   1.000
_cell.length_b   1.000
_cell.length_c   1.000
_cell.angle_alpha   90.00
_cell.angle_beta   90.00
_cell.angle_gamma   90.00
#
_symmetry.space_group_name_H-M   'P 1'
#
loop_
_entity.id
_entity.type
_entity.pdbx_description
1 polymer ?
#
loop_
_entity_poly.entity_id
_entity_poly.type
_entity_poly.pdbx_seq_one_letter_code
_entity_poly.pdbx_strand_id
1 'polypeptide(L)'
;MKIKIILTLLAIVTWQSVALPEKIVLFRHAEKMTGKNPHLTDEGVKRAKRLTIMLAPYKPTSLFSTGYNRTQQTITPLAEHTKLAVLPYNPRELPAFAKTLRTLSGTIVVAGHSNTTPELITLLSGHVTHIKETEFDKVFVLTPTKTPHKLHWQLEKLSSN
;
A
#
# COMPACT_ATOMS: atom_id res chain seq x y z
N MET A 1 -49.47 -45.83 -3.93
CA MET A 1 -48.14 -45.43 -4.43
C MET A 1 -47.53 -44.41 -3.48
N LYS A 2 -46.37 -44.69 -2.86
CA LYS A 2 -45.64 -43.76 -1.99
C LYS A 2 -44.45 -43.21 -2.76
N ILE A 3 -44.49 -41.93 -3.14
CA ILE A 3 -43.38 -41.24 -3.81
C ILE A 3 -42.34 -40.90 -2.74
N LYS A 4 -41.18 -41.55 -2.79
CA LYS A 4 -40.02 -41.19 -1.97
C LYS A 4 -39.31 -40.02 -2.64
N ILE A 5 -39.48 -38.81 -2.10
CA ILE A 5 -38.70 -37.64 -2.49
C ILE A 5 -37.31 -37.79 -1.85
N ILE A 6 -36.30 -38.08 -2.66
CA ILE A 6 -34.90 -38.07 -2.24
C ILE A 6 -34.44 -36.61 -2.32
N LEU A 7 -34.28 -35.95 -1.16
CA LEU A 7 -33.61 -34.65 -1.07
C LEU A 7 -32.12 -34.86 -1.29
N THR A 8 -31.63 -34.58 -2.49
CA THR A 8 -30.20 -34.51 -2.78
C THR A 8 -29.67 -33.18 -2.23
N LEU A 9 -28.89 -33.24 -1.15
CA LEU A 9 -28.22 -32.11 -0.54
C LEU A 9 -27.14 -31.59 -1.51
N LEU A 10 -27.44 -30.53 -2.27
CA LEU A 10 -26.46 -29.89 -3.16
C LEU A 10 -25.48 -29.09 -2.30
N ALA A 11 -24.33 -29.67 -1.98
CA ALA A 11 -23.24 -28.99 -1.30
C ALA A 11 -22.66 -27.91 -2.21
N ILE A 12 -23.02 -26.64 -1.96
CA ILE A 12 -22.43 -25.48 -2.61
C ILE A 12 -21.00 -25.36 -2.09
N VAL A 13 -20.03 -25.91 -2.83
CA VAL A 13 -18.61 -25.66 -2.59
C VAL A 13 -18.34 -24.21 -2.98
N THR A 14 -18.35 -23.31 -2.02
CA THR A 14 -17.91 -21.93 -2.24
C THR A 14 -16.40 -21.95 -2.47
N TRP A 15 -15.96 -21.73 -3.70
CA TRP A 15 -14.56 -21.40 -3.94
C TRP A 15 -14.24 -20.10 -3.23
N GLN A 16 -13.54 -20.20 -2.09
CA GLN A 16 -12.95 -19.03 -1.47
C GLN A 16 -11.82 -18.57 -2.37
N SER A 17 -12.11 -17.62 -3.25
CA SER A 17 -11.10 -16.87 -3.96
C SER A 17 -10.29 -16.10 -2.94
N VAL A 18 -9.06 -16.55 -2.68
CA VAL A 18 -8.09 -15.80 -1.88
C VAL A 18 -7.83 -14.49 -2.64
N ALA A 19 -8.42 -13.41 -2.14
CA ALA A 19 -8.28 -12.11 -2.75
C ALA A 19 -6.89 -11.56 -2.40
N LEU A 20 -6.08 -11.34 -3.44
CA LEU A 20 -4.77 -10.71 -3.32
C LEU A 20 -4.89 -9.21 -3.66
N PRO A 21 -3.97 -8.37 -3.17
CA PRO A 21 -3.95 -6.96 -3.53
C PRO A 21 -3.80 -6.81 -5.05
N GLU A 22 -4.53 -5.88 -5.66
CA GLU A 22 -4.32 -5.56 -7.07
C GLU A 22 -3.01 -4.81 -7.25
N LYS A 23 -2.74 -3.86 -6.35
CA LYS A 23 -1.51 -3.05 -6.33
C LYS A 23 -1.16 -2.69 -4.89
N ILE A 24 0.13 -2.67 -4.58
CA ILE A 24 0.66 -2.04 -3.37
C ILE A 24 1.57 -0.90 -3.81
N VAL A 25 1.13 0.33 -3.57
CA VAL A 25 1.88 1.55 -3.85
C VAL A 25 2.60 1.98 -2.58
N LEU A 26 3.91 2.15 -2.64
CA LEU A 26 4.74 2.54 -1.51
C LEU A 26 5.55 3.80 -1.84
N PHE A 27 5.57 4.73 -0.91
CA PHE A 27 6.45 5.91 -0.99
C PHE A 27 6.93 6.29 0.41
N ARG A 28 7.92 7.17 0.47
CA ARG A 28 8.32 7.82 1.72
C ARG A 28 7.63 9.17 1.85
N HIS A 29 7.49 9.68 3.08
CA HIS A 29 7.01 11.04 3.29
C HIS A 29 7.73 12.08 2.41
N ALA A 30 7.04 13.18 2.14
CA ALA A 30 7.56 14.34 1.43
C ALA A 30 8.53 15.19 2.28
N GLU A 31 9.05 16.27 1.71
CA GLU A 31 10.02 17.18 2.30
C GLU A 31 9.54 17.70 3.67
N LYS A 32 10.44 17.69 4.66
CA LYS A 32 10.11 17.96 6.07
C LYS A 32 11.04 19.00 6.67
N MET A 33 10.56 19.70 7.68
CA MET A 33 11.39 20.57 8.52
C MET A 33 12.39 19.75 9.38
N THR A 34 13.23 20.45 10.13
CA THR A 34 14.11 19.88 11.14
C THR A 34 13.37 19.69 12.48
N GLY A 35 13.87 18.81 13.33
CA GLY A 35 13.27 18.50 14.64
C GLY A 35 12.87 17.02 14.81
N LYS A 36 12.31 16.68 15.97
CA LYS A 36 12.02 15.30 16.40
C LYS A 36 10.86 14.65 15.65
N ASN A 37 9.74 15.37 15.50
CA ASN A 37 8.58 14.95 14.72
C ASN A 37 8.14 16.10 13.81
N PRO A 38 8.97 16.46 12.82
CA PRO A 38 8.78 17.67 12.05
C PRO A 38 7.56 17.54 11.13
N HIS A 39 6.89 18.67 10.92
CA HIS A 39 5.89 18.82 9.86
C HIS A 39 6.57 18.97 8.49
N LEU A 40 5.76 18.90 7.43
CA LEU A 40 6.21 19.13 6.07
C LEU A 40 6.68 20.59 5.88
N THR A 41 7.60 20.80 4.95
CA THR A 41 7.88 22.13 4.39
C THR A 41 6.81 22.48 3.35
N ASP A 42 6.82 23.72 2.85
CA ASP A 42 5.93 24.14 1.75
C ASP A 42 6.12 23.28 0.49
N GLU A 43 7.37 22.92 0.17
CA GLU A 43 7.66 21.98 -0.92
C GLU A 43 7.09 20.59 -0.64
N GLY A 44 7.17 20.12 0.61
CA GLY A 44 6.57 18.85 1.00
C GLY A 44 5.05 18.85 0.86
N VAL A 45 4.39 19.96 1.20
CA VAL A 45 2.94 20.13 1.01
C VAL A 45 2.59 20.13 -0.48
N LYS A 46 3.38 20.79 -1.35
CA LYS A 46 3.18 20.74 -2.81
C LYS A 46 3.33 19.32 -3.33
N ARG A 47 4.35 18.57 -2.88
CA ARG A 47 4.54 17.18 -3.28
C ARG A 47 3.41 16.26 -2.82
N ALA A 48 2.90 16.44 -1.59
CA ALA A 48 1.73 15.70 -1.10
C ALA A 48 0.51 15.87 -2.03
N LYS A 49 0.30 17.09 -2.54
CA LYS A 49 -0.74 17.37 -3.55
C LYS A 49 -0.45 16.68 -4.90
N ARG A 50 0.80 16.69 -5.37
CA ARG A 50 1.20 15.97 -6.61
C ARG A 50 0.98 14.46 -6.49
N LEU A 51 1.36 13.87 -5.35
CA LEU A 51 1.08 12.47 -5.05
C LEU A 51 -0.42 12.16 -5.12
N THR A 52 -1.28 13.08 -4.68
CA THR A 52 -2.73 12.90 -4.78
C THR A 52 -3.18 12.82 -6.24
N ILE A 53 -2.74 13.75 -7.08
CA ILE A 53 -3.06 13.76 -8.53
C ILE A 53 -2.57 12.47 -9.19
N MET A 54 -1.36 12.02 -8.83
CA MET A 54 -0.75 10.81 -9.37
C MET A 54 -1.46 9.53 -8.92
N LEU A 55 -1.89 9.46 -7.65
CA LEU A 55 -2.35 8.23 -7.03
C LEU A 55 -3.88 8.05 -7.03
N ALA A 56 -4.66 9.12 -7.11
CA ALA A 56 -6.11 9.03 -7.18
C ALA A 56 -6.63 8.18 -8.36
N PRO A 57 -6.04 8.24 -9.58
CA PRO A 57 -6.45 7.40 -10.70
C PRO A 57 -6.30 5.89 -10.45
N TYR A 58 -5.41 5.47 -9.55
CA TYR A 58 -5.26 4.07 -9.16
C TYR A 58 -6.41 3.56 -8.27
N LYS A 59 -7.37 4.42 -7.93
CA LYS A 59 -8.54 4.14 -7.08
C LYS A 59 -8.15 3.40 -5.80
N PRO A 60 -7.36 4.03 -4.91
CA PRO A 60 -7.00 3.42 -3.63
C PRO A 60 -8.23 2.91 -2.89
N THR A 61 -8.06 1.80 -2.19
CA THR A 61 -9.08 1.15 -1.35
C THR A 61 -8.66 1.14 0.12
N SER A 62 -7.37 1.33 0.40
CA SER A 62 -6.83 1.42 1.75
C SER A 62 -5.57 2.29 1.75
N LEU A 63 -5.45 3.12 2.78
CA LEU A 63 -4.32 4.03 2.98
C LEU A 63 -3.66 3.71 4.31
N PHE A 64 -2.34 3.60 4.32
CA PHE A 64 -1.56 3.32 5.53
C PHE A 64 -0.46 4.35 5.74
N SER A 65 -0.20 4.67 7.01
CA SER A 65 0.84 5.61 7.40
C SER A 65 1.39 5.28 8.79
N THR A 66 2.64 5.66 9.05
CA THR A 66 3.16 5.70 10.41
C THR A 66 2.64 6.95 11.14
N GLY A 67 2.71 6.95 12.48
CA GLY A 67 2.20 8.06 13.30
C GLY A 67 3.01 9.37 13.27
N TYR A 68 4.05 9.50 12.42
CA TYR A 68 4.83 10.74 12.34
C TYR A 68 4.08 11.82 11.57
N ASN A 69 4.27 13.09 11.95
CA ASN A 69 3.60 14.24 11.32
C ASN A 69 3.85 14.27 9.81
N ARG A 70 5.11 14.10 9.40
CA ARG A 70 5.50 14.07 7.99
C ARG A 70 4.80 12.99 7.16
N THR A 71 4.64 11.77 7.67
CA THR A 71 4.00 10.69 6.90
C THR A 71 2.50 10.93 6.81
N GLN A 72 1.88 11.31 7.94
CA GLN A 72 0.46 11.67 7.97
C GLN A 72 0.15 12.82 7.02
N GLN A 73 0.84 13.94 7.14
CA GLN A 73 0.64 15.10 6.28
C GLN A 73 0.91 14.83 4.79
N THR A 74 1.76 13.86 4.46
CA THR A 74 2.01 13.50 3.06
C THR A 74 0.82 12.76 2.45
N ILE A 75 0.18 11.85 3.20
CA ILE A 75 -0.91 11.01 2.69
C ILE A 75 -2.30 11.65 2.90
N THR A 76 -2.44 12.60 3.83
CA THR A 76 -3.71 13.27 4.15
C THR A 76 -4.43 13.84 2.91
N PRO A 77 -3.79 14.55 1.97
CA PRO A 77 -4.50 15.07 0.81
C PRO A 77 -5.13 13.97 -0.07
N LEU A 78 -4.48 12.81 -0.17
CA LEU A 78 -5.03 11.65 -0.88
C LEU A 78 -6.21 11.04 -0.11
N ALA A 79 -6.10 10.97 1.21
CA ALA A 79 -7.18 10.50 2.09
C ALA A 79 -8.43 11.35 1.97
N GLU A 80 -8.28 12.68 1.99
CA GLU A 80 -9.37 13.63 1.79
C GLU A 80 -10.00 13.50 0.41
N HIS A 81 -9.19 13.39 -0.64
CA HIS A 81 -9.67 13.25 -2.01
C HIS A 81 -10.44 11.94 -2.22
N THR A 82 -9.95 10.83 -1.66
CA THR A 82 -10.56 9.50 -1.81
C THR A 82 -11.63 9.18 -0.77
N LYS A 83 -11.79 10.05 0.24
CA LYS A 83 -12.68 9.85 1.41
C LYS A 83 -12.36 8.57 2.19
N LEU A 84 -11.09 8.19 2.24
CA LEU A 84 -10.60 7.03 2.99
C LEU A 84 -9.96 7.47 4.30
N ALA A 85 -10.14 6.66 5.35
CA ALA A 85 -9.37 6.82 6.57
C ALA A 85 -7.91 6.36 6.35
N VAL A 86 -6.98 7.01 7.04
CA VAL A 86 -5.57 6.59 7.09
C VAL A 86 -5.40 5.60 8.24
N LEU A 87 -5.11 4.35 7.92
CA LEU A 87 -4.88 3.29 8.88
C LEU A 87 -3.44 3.34 9.42
N PRO A 88 -3.24 3.22 10.74
CA PRO A 88 -1.91 3.23 11.30
C PRO A 88 -1.17 1.91 11.05
N TYR A 89 0.16 1.97 10.94
CA TYR A 89 1.02 0.79 11.07
C TYR A 89 2.30 1.10 11.85
N ASN A 90 2.90 0.07 12.47
CA ASN A 90 4.16 0.20 13.20
C ASN A 90 5.35 -0.06 12.24
N PRO A 91 6.22 0.94 11.98
CA PRO A 91 7.39 0.75 11.12
C PRO A 91 8.45 -0.18 11.71
N ARG A 92 8.30 -0.64 12.96
CA ARG A 92 9.18 -1.63 13.61
C ARG A 92 8.67 -3.07 13.45
N GLU A 93 7.48 -3.27 12.87
CA GLU A 93 6.84 -4.58 12.72
C GLU A 93 6.57 -4.90 11.23
N LEU A 94 7.47 -4.49 10.35
CA LEU A 94 7.31 -4.66 8.90
C LEU A 94 7.05 -6.11 8.46
N PRO A 95 7.64 -7.17 9.04
CA PRO A 95 7.31 -8.55 8.66
C PRO A 95 5.85 -8.91 8.93
N ALA A 96 5.28 -8.46 10.05
CA ALA A 96 3.86 -8.69 10.36
C ALA A 96 2.98 -7.84 9.44
N PHE A 97 3.34 -6.57 9.25
CA PHE A 97 2.60 -5.67 8.36
C PHE A 97 2.59 -6.15 6.90
N ALA A 98 3.71 -6.69 6.40
CA ALA A 98 3.78 -7.28 5.06
C ALA A 98 2.83 -8.49 4.90
N LYS A 99 2.64 -9.29 5.95
CA LYS A 99 1.64 -10.37 5.95
C LYS A 99 0.22 -9.80 5.87
N THR A 100 -0.09 -8.77 6.66
CA THR A 100 -1.39 -8.07 6.60
C THR A 100 -1.66 -7.50 5.21
N LEU A 101 -0.69 -6.83 4.59
CA LEU A 101 -0.86 -6.27 3.26
C LEU A 101 -1.20 -7.33 2.21
N ARG A 102 -0.63 -8.55 2.32
CA ARG A 102 -0.88 -9.65 1.37
C ARG A 102 -2.29 -10.23 1.46
N THR A 103 -3.03 -9.98 2.55
CA THR A 103 -4.41 -10.48 2.71
C THR A 103 -5.47 -9.46 2.31
N LEU A 104 -5.06 -8.23 1.98
CA LEU A 104 -5.97 -7.18 1.56
C LEU A 104 -6.28 -7.29 0.06
N SER A 105 -7.36 -6.65 -0.36
CA SER A 105 -7.79 -6.59 -1.78
C SER A 105 -7.71 -5.17 -2.31
N GLY A 106 -7.67 -5.02 -3.64
CA GLY A 106 -7.67 -3.71 -4.30
C GLY A 106 -6.31 -3.01 -4.27
N THR A 107 -6.31 -1.71 -4.54
CA THR A 107 -5.11 -0.86 -4.50
C THR A 107 -4.87 -0.37 -3.08
N ILE A 108 -3.69 -0.65 -2.54
CA ILE A 108 -3.26 -0.24 -1.20
C ILE A 108 -2.14 0.79 -1.35
N VAL A 109 -2.19 1.87 -0.57
CA VAL A 109 -1.17 2.92 -0.59
C VAL A 109 -0.54 3.04 0.79
N VAL A 110 0.80 3.06 0.85
CA VAL A 110 1.57 3.06 2.10
C VAL A 110 2.57 4.22 2.11
N ALA A 111 2.42 5.14 3.07
CA ALA A 111 3.37 6.21 3.34
C ALA A 111 4.34 5.82 4.47
N GLY A 112 5.63 5.75 4.16
CA GLY A 112 6.69 5.34 5.08
C GLY A 112 7.90 6.27 5.10
N HIS A 113 9.09 5.67 5.17
CA HIS A 113 10.37 6.36 5.38
C HIS A 113 11.42 5.85 4.40
N SER A 114 12.50 6.62 4.24
CA SER A 114 13.69 6.27 3.43
C SER A 114 14.29 4.91 3.77
N ASN A 115 14.24 4.47 5.03
CA ASN A 115 14.76 3.19 5.50
C ASN A 115 13.70 2.07 5.50
N THR A 116 12.47 2.35 5.93
CA THR A 116 11.43 1.32 6.10
C THR A 116 10.68 1.00 4.81
N THR A 117 10.54 1.96 3.88
CA THR A 117 9.86 1.71 2.60
C THR A 117 10.64 0.71 1.74
N PRO A 118 11.97 0.82 1.57
CA PRO A 118 12.75 -0.19 0.86
C PRO A 118 12.74 -1.57 1.51
N GLU A 119 12.78 -1.62 2.85
CA GLU A 119 12.68 -2.87 3.60
C GLU A 119 11.32 -3.56 3.37
N LEU A 120 10.23 -2.79 3.41
CA LEU A 120 8.90 -3.31 3.12
C LEU A 120 8.76 -3.81 1.67
N ILE A 121 9.34 -3.11 0.69
CA ILE A 121 9.41 -3.58 -0.71
C ILE A 121 10.14 -4.92 -0.79
N THR A 122 11.25 -5.08 -0.07
CA THR A 122 12.02 -6.33 -0.01
C THR A 122 11.17 -7.46 0.58
N LEU A 123 10.48 -7.22 1.69
CA LEU A 123 9.61 -8.21 2.35
C LEU A 123 8.41 -8.63 1.49
N LEU A 124 7.86 -7.70 0.69
CA LEU A 124 6.73 -7.98 -0.17
C LEU A 124 7.14 -8.70 -1.45
N SER A 125 8.24 -8.28 -2.07
CA SER A 125 8.57 -8.64 -3.46
C SER A 125 9.90 -9.38 -3.66
N GLY A 126 10.80 -9.34 -2.68
CA GLY A 126 12.18 -9.79 -2.81
C GLY A 126 13.11 -8.80 -3.51
N HIS A 127 12.60 -7.69 -4.05
CA HIS A 127 13.44 -6.67 -4.69
C HIS A 127 14.11 -5.76 -3.66
N VAL A 128 15.43 -5.65 -3.75
CA VAL A 128 16.21 -4.70 -2.96
C VAL A 128 16.19 -3.34 -3.65
N THR A 129 15.81 -2.31 -2.91
CA THR A 129 15.81 -0.92 -3.38
C THR A 129 16.46 0.00 -2.35
N HIS A 130 16.77 1.23 -2.75
CA HIS A 130 17.39 2.22 -1.88
C HIS A 130 16.76 3.60 -2.13
N ILE A 131 16.55 4.33 -1.05
CA ILE A 131 16.08 5.72 -1.08
C ILE A 131 17.01 6.53 -0.19
N LYS A 132 17.74 7.49 -0.77
CA LYS A 132 18.62 8.38 -0.01
C LYS A 132 17.77 9.34 0.82
N GLU A 133 18.23 9.79 1.98
CA GLU A 133 17.53 10.77 2.83
C GLU A 133 17.11 12.05 2.10
N THR A 134 17.78 12.41 1.00
CA THR A 134 17.47 13.60 0.18
C THR A 134 16.51 13.35 -0.99
N GLU A 135 16.14 12.11 -1.28
CA GLU A 135 15.24 11.74 -2.39
C GLU A 135 13.80 11.57 -1.89
N PHE A 136 12.88 12.48 -2.21
CA PHE A 136 11.50 12.46 -1.72
C PHE A 136 10.46 12.04 -2.77
N ASP A 137 10.89 11.89 -4.02
CA ASP A 137 10.02 11.83 -5.19
C ASP A 137 9.65 10.40 -5.60
N LYS A 138 10.36 9.39 -5.11
CA LYS A 138 10.21 7.99 -5.51
C LYS A 138 8.89 7.37 -5.03
N VAL A 139 8.15 6.82 -5.99
CA VAL A 139 6.96 6.00 -5.76
C VAL A 139 7.21 4.61 -6.36
N PHE A 140 6.88 3.56 -5.61
CA PHE A 140 7.07 2.18 -6.01
C PHE A 140 5.70 1.51 -6.12
N VAL A 141 5.44 0.83 -7.24
CA VAL A 141 4.19 0.10 -7.45
C VAL A 141 4.51 -1.38 -7.57
N LEU A 142 3.94 -2.17 -6.66
CA LEU A 142 4.01 -3.62 -6.68
C LEU A 142 2.70 -4.18 -7.23
N THR A 143 2.78 -4.95 -8.32
CA THR A 143 1.63 -5.62 -8.94
C THR A 143 1.87 -7.14 -8.89
N PRO A 144 0.91 -7.95 -8.42
CA PRO A 144 1.07 -9.39 -8.43
C PRO A 144 1.00 -9.91 -9.88
N THR A 145 1.94 -10.76 -10.25
CA THR A 145 1.87 -11.53 -11.49
C THR A 145 1.52 -12.97 -11.16
N LYS A 146 0.46 -13.48 -11.79
CA LYS A 146 0.11 -14.90 -11.73
C LYS A 146 0.98 -15.67 -12.72
N THR A 147 1.89 -16.49 -12.23
CA THR A 147 2.40 -17.65 -12.98
C THR A 147 1.76 -18.93 -12.41
N PRO A 148 1.65 -20.02 -13.19
CA PRO A 148 0.87 -21.20 -12.83
C PRO A 148 1.23 -21.86 -11.48
N HIS A 149 2.43 -21.58 -10.94
CA HIS A 149 2.96 -22.26 -9.75
C HIS A 149 3.54 -21.33 -8.69
N LYS A 150 3.53 -20.00 -8.87
CA LYS A 150 4.10 -19.06 -7.89
C LYS A 150 3.54 -17.64 -8.01
N LEU A 151 3.30 -16.98 -6.89
CA LEU A 151 3.02 -15.54 -6.85
C LEU A 151 4.35 -14.78 -6.93
N HIS A 152 4.52 -13.97 -7.97
CA HIS A 152 5.61 -13.00 -8.07
C HIS A 152 5.05 -11.57 -8.01
N TRP A 153 5.89 -10.61 -7.64
CA TRP A 153 5.53 -9.20 -7.65
C TRP A 153 6.41 -8.48 -8.68
N GLN A 154 5.80 -7.80 -9.64
CA GLN A 154 6.51 -6.85 -10.49
C GLN A 154 6.68 -5.54 -9.74
N LEU A 155 7.87 -4.95 -9.85
CA LEU A 155 8.15 -3.63 -9.28
C LEU A 155 8.31 -2.59 -10.40
N GLU A 156 7.45 -1.58 -10.37
CA GLU A 156 7.58 -0.37 -11.17
C GLU A 156 8.05 0.79 -10.28
N LYS A 157 8.91 1.66 -10.83
CA LYS A 157 9.41 2.86 -10.15
C LYS A 157 8.93 4.09 -10.90
N LEU A 158 8.29 4.99 -10.17
CA LEU A 158 7.75 6.25 -10.68
C LEU A 158 8.38 7.42 -9.90
N SER A 159 8.28 8.63 -10.46
CA SER A 159 8.68 9.88 -9.80
C SER A 159 7.46 10.80 -9.68
N SER A 160 7.35 11.49 -8.55
CA SER A 160 6.31 12.48 -8.25
C SER A 160 6.75 13.92 -8.52
N ASN A 161 7.84 14.11 -9.27
CA ASN A 161 8.31 15.45 -9.67
C ASN A 161 7.39 16.10 -10.70
#